data_AF-A0A7C4EU77-F1
#
_entry.id   AF-A0A7C4EU77-F1
#
_cell.length_a   1.000
_cell.length_b   1.000
_cell.length_c   1.000
_cell.angle_alpha   90.00
_cell.angle_beta   90.00
_cell.angle_gamma   90.00
#
_symmetry.space_group_name_H-M   'P 1'
#
loop_
_entity.id
_entity.type
_entity.pdbx_description
1 polymer ?
#
loop_
_entity_poly.entity_id
_entity_poly.type
_entity_poly.pdbx_seq_one_letter_code
_entity_poly.pdbx_strand_id
1 'polypeptide(L)'
;MPFDGDLKCVISWSPEGIDYGAPDGKPVVLIVMYLVPENQRNHYLRDISFLAKALAHYPGLDKLQAVQNLDDIRNCLLDLIEASKESSGPDTRARMIRLQAKAAPGTLVLRDLSNLIVEPVTLVAGPDKKPFVLTHNPELLRSLGSANDLIGKMESDGSYQNGRWRILQCA
;
A
#
# COMPACT_ATOMS: atom_id res chain seq x y z
N MET A 1 8.68 -2.79 21.35
CA MET A 1 9.35 -4.04 20.94
C MET A 1 9.95 -3.78 19.57
N PRO A 2 11.27 -3.90 19.38
CA PRO A 2 11.86 -3.81 18.04
C PRO A 2 11.24 -4.91 17.17
N PHE A 3 10.74 -4.53 15.99
CA PHE A 3 10.12 -5.48 15.07
C PHE A 3 11.23 -6.33 14.43
N ASP A 4 11.36 -7.58 14.87
CA ASP A 4 12.40 -8.53 14.43
C ASP A 4 11.94 -9.34 13.20
N GLY A 5 11.35 -8.64 12.23
CA GLY A 5 10.74 -9.25 11.05
C GLY A 5 11.64 -9.22 9.81
N ASP A 6 11.06 -9.62 8.69
CA ASP A 6 11.70 -9.50 7.37
C ASP A 6 11.57 -8.08 6.81
N LEU A 7 12.54 -7.68 5.98
CA LEU A 7 12.42 -6.49 5.14
C LEU A 7 11.27 -6.70 4.15
N LYS A 8 10.26 -5.81 4.19
CA LYS A 8 9.14 -5.85 3.24
C LYS A 8 9.23 -4.68 2.28
N CYS A 9 9.00 -4.95 1.00
CA CYS A 9 8.96 -3.94 -0.05
C CYS A 9 7.64 -4.07 -0.81
N VAL A 10 6.99 -2.92 -1.04
CA VAL A 10 5.81 -2.81 -1.89
C VAL A 10 6.13 -1.84 -3.00
N ILE A 11 5.90 -2.26 -4.24
CA ILE A 11 6.03 -1.43 -5.43
C ILE A 11 4.63 -1.16 -5.95
N SER A 12 4.28 0.11 -6.08
CA SER A 12 2.99 0.56 -6.62
C SER A 12 3.24 1.45 -7.83
N TRP A 13 2.30 1.41 -8.77
CA TRP A 13 2.37 2.19 -9.99
C TRP A 13 1.02 2.84 -10.27
N SER A 14 1.05 4.07 -10.78
CA SER A 14 -0.12 4.85 -11.19
C SER A 14 0.10 5.42 -12.60
N PRO A 15 -0.72 5.04 -13.61
CA PRO A 15 -0.62 5.60 -14.96
C PRO A 15 -0.91 7.10 -15.01
N GLU A 16 -1.87 7.57 -14.20
CA GLU A 16 -2.23 9.00 -14.13
C GLU A 16 -1.20 9.81 -13.32
N GLY A 17 -0.32 9.13 -12.59
CA GLY A 17 0.58 9.74 -11.62
C GLY A 17 -0.16 10.28 -10.39
N ILE A 18 0.60 10.65 -9.36
CA ILE A 18 0.07 11.24 -8.13
C ILE A 18 0.89 12.49 -7.81
N ASP A 19 0.20 13.61 -7.55
CA ASP A 19 0.87 14.85 -7.15
C ASP A 19 1.31 14.77 -5.68
N TYR A 20 2.63 14.70 -5.48
CA TYR A 20 3.27 14.75 -4.17
C TYR A 20 4.07 16.06 -3.97
N GLY A 21 3.95 17.03 -4.89
CA GLY A 21 4.81 18.21 -4.89
C GLY A 21 6.28 17.87 -5.13
N ALA A 22 6.55 16.97 -6.07
CA ALA A 22 7.91 16.55 -6.40
C ALA A 22 8.76 17.76 -6.86
N PRO A 23 10.08 17.81 -6.56
CA PRO A 23 10.93 18.96 -6.89
C PRO A 23 11.02 19.29 -8.39
N ASP A 24 10.76 18.32 -9.26
CA ASP A 24 10.72 18.47 -10.72
C ASP A 24 9.34 18.90 -11.26
N GLY A 25 8.35 19.06 -10.37
CA GLY A 25 6.98 19.42 -10.71
C GLY A 25 6.21 18.34 -11.47
N LYS A 26 6.73 17.10 -11.56
CA LYS A 26 6.07 16.01 -12.28
C LYS A 26 5.29 15.10 -11.32
N PRO A 27 4.13 14.56 -11.74
CA PRO A 27 3.42 13.54 -10.97
C PRO A 27 4.25 12.28 -10.77
N VAL A 28 4.18 11.69 -9.58
CA VAL A 28 4.88 10.44 -9.25
C VAL A 28 4.09 9.26 -9.80
N VAL A 29 4.69 8.50 -10.72
CA VAL A 29 4.07 7.32 -11.35
C VAL A 29 4.48 5.99 -10.73
N LEU A 30 5.58 5.96 -9.96
CA LEU A 30 6.10 4.76 -9.32
C LEU A 30 6.43 5.06 -7.85
N ILE A 31 5.91 4.25 -6.94
CA ILE A 31 6.17 4.36 -5.51
C ILE A 31 6.79 3.04 -5.04
N VAL A 32 7.92 3.16 -4.34
CA VAL A 32 8.59 2.02 -3.71
C VAL A 32 8.66 2.27 -2.22
N MET A 33 7.92 1.47 -1.45
CA MET A 33 7.80 1.62 0.00
C MET A 33 8.45 0.44 0.72
N TYR A 34 9.25 0.73 1.73
CA TYR A 34 9.93 -0.27 2.56
C TYR A 34 9.45 -0.20 4.00
N LEU A 35 9.16 -1.37 4.58
CA LEU A 35 9.09 -1.54 6.03
C LEU A 35 10.41 -2.17 6.47
N VAL A 36 11.21 -1.43 7.23
CA VAL A 36 12.60 -1.78 7.58
C VAL A 36 12.71 -2.12 9.07
N PRO A 37 12.81 -3.41 9.42
CA PRO A 37 13.24 -3.87 10.74
C PRO A 37 14.61 -3.29 11.15
N GLU A 38 14.84 -3.06 12.45
CA GLU A 38 16.12 -2.50 12.94
C GLU A 38 17.33 -3.38 12.57
N ASN A 39 17.15 -4.70 12.62
CA ASN A 39 18.17 -5.69 12.26
C ASN A 39 18.46 -5.76 10.74
N GLN A 40 17.62 -5.17 9.88
CA GLN A 40 17.76 -5.19 8.41
C GLN A 40 18.24 -3.85 7.82
N ARG A 41 18.58 -2.85 8.62
CA ARG A 41 18.97 -1.51 8.13
C ARG A 41 20.06 -1.53 7.07
N ASN A 42 21.11 -2.33 7.29
CA ASN A 42 22.24 -2.41 6.34
C ASN A 42 21.84 -3.13 5.04
N HIS A 43 20.91 -4.08 5.10
CA HIS A 43 20.37 -4.75 3.92
C HIS A 43 19.52 -3.77 3.10
N TYR A 44 18.63 -3.02 3.76
CA TYR A 44 17.83 -1.96 3.14
C TYR A 44 18.71 -0.91 2.44
N LEU A 45 19.75 -0.40 3.11
CA LEU A 45 20.64 0.61 2.53
C LEU A 45 21.35 0.10 1.27
N ARG A 46 21.71 -1.19 1.26
CA ARG A 46 22.28 -1.83 0.07
C ARG A 46 21.25 -1.90 -1.05
N ASP A 47 20.04 -2.40 -0.77
CA ASP A 47 18.96 -2.56 -1.76
C ASP A 47 18.54 -1.22 -2.37
N ILE A 48 18.31 -0.18 -1.55
CA ILE A 48 17.91 1.13 -2.05
C ILE A 48 19.01 1.79 -2.89
N SER A 49 20.28 1.58 -2.53
CA SER A 49 21.42 2.07 -3.31
C SER A 49 21.52 1.39 -4.67
N PHE A 50 21.28 0.07 -4.73
CA PHE A 50 21.22 -0.66 -6.00
C PHE A 50 20.05 -0.21 -6.87
N LEU A 51 18.87 -0.06 -6.27
CA LEU A 51 17.69 0.41 -6.97
C LEU A 51 17.90 1.81 -7.55
N ALA A 52 18.45 2.75 -6.76
CA ALA A 52 18.75 4.10 -7.21
C ALA A 52 19.73 4.10 -8.39
N LYS A 53 20.77 3.26 -8.35
CA LYS A 53 21.72 3.09 -9.45
C LYS A 53 21.06 2.50 -10.70
N ALA A 54 20.23 1.47 -10.55
CA ALA A 54 19.52 0.84 -11.65
C ALA A 54 18.58 1.84 -12.34
N LEU A 55 17.82 2.61 -11.56
CA LEU A 55 16.93 3.66 -12.07
C LEU A 55 17.72 4.76 -12.80
N ALA A 56 18.81 5.26 -12.22
CA ALA A 56 19.60 6.33 -12.83
C ALA A 56 20.17 5.98 -14.22
N HIS A 57 20.40 4.69 -14.49
CA HIS A 57 20.96 4.22 -15.76
C HIS A 57 19.92 3.59 -16.70
N TYR A 58 18.65 3.47 -16.28
CA TYR A 58 17.62 2.85 -17.10
C TYR A 58 17.05 3.87 -18.11
N PRO A 59 17.33 3.71 -19.42
CA PRO A 59 16.89 4.68 -20.43
C PRO A 59 15.37 4.64 -20.68
N GLY A 60 14.68 3.63 -20.17
CA GLY A 60 13.25 3.41 -20.37
C GLY A 60 12.35 4.00 -19.29
N LEU A 61 12.87 4.79 -18.35
CA LEU A 61 12.07 5.36 -17.24
C LEU A 61 10.85 6.16 -17.74
N ASP A 62 10.99 6.89 -18.84
CA ASP A 62 9.90 7.63 -19.46
C ASP A 62 8.77 6.71 -19.97
N LYS A 63 9.07 5.45 -20.30
CA LYS A 63 8.08 4.46 -20.74
C LYS A 63 7.11 4.10 -19.61
N LEU A 64 7.51 4.23 -18.35
CA LEU A 64 6.64 3.92 -17.19
C LEU A 64 5.40 4.82 -17.14
N GLN A 65 5.45 6.01 -17.75
CA GLN A 65 4.31 6.92 -17.87
C GLN A 65 3.34 6.52 -19.00
N ALA A 66 3.84 5.80 -20.01
CA ALA A 66 3.06 5.40 -21.18
C ALA A 66 2.38 4.03 -21.02
N VAL A 67 2.80 3.25 -20.02
CA VAL A 67 2.19 1.96 -19.69
C VAL A 67 0.74 2.17 -19.24
N GLN A 68 -0.16 1.25 -19.58
CA GLN A 68 -1.57 1.32 -19.16
C GLN A 68 -2.07 0.06 -18.44
N ASN A 69 -1.27 -1.01 -18.39
CA ASN A 69 -1.67 -2.27 -17.78
C ASN A 69 -0.55 -2.89 -16.92
N LEU A 70 -0.95 -3.86 -16.11
CA LEU A 70 -0.08 -4.50 -15.11
C LEU A 70 0.99 -5.42 -15.73
N ASP A 71 0.75 -5.96 -16.92
CA ASP A 71 1.73 -6.83 -17.57
C ASP A 71 2.88 -6.02 -18.17
N ASP A 72 2.57 -4.87 -18.74
CA ASP A 72 3.56 -3.96 -19.32
C ASP A 72 4.46 -3.34 -18.24
N ILE A 73 3.91 -2.96 -17.09
CA ILE A 73 4.72 -2.45 -15.97
C ILE A 73 5.62 -3.55 -15.43
N ARG A 74 5.13 -4.80 -15.36
CA ARG A 74 5.94 -5.95 -14.97
C ARG A 74 7.09 -6.17 -15.93
N ASN A 75 6.83 -6.16 -17.23
CA ASN A 75 7.87 -6.34 -18.24
C ASN A 75 8.91 -5.22 -18.17
N CYS A 76 8.48 -3.97 -17.99
CA CYS A 76 9.40 -2.84 -17.82
C CYS A 76 10.28 -2.98 -16.56
N LEU A 77 9.72 -3.45 -15.45
CA LEU A 77 10.49 -3.73 -14.23
C LEU A 77 11.46 -4.92 -14.40
N LEU A 78 11.07 -5.95 -15.17
CA LEU A 78 11.96 -7.06 -15.52
C LEU A 78 13.13 -6.60 -16.39
N ASP A 79 12.86 -5.79 -17.42
CA ASP A 79 13.88 -5.18 -18.27
C ASP A 79 14.85 -4.32 -17.44
N LEU A 80 14.35 -3.56 -16.47
CA LEU A 80 15.17 -2.78 -15.55
C LEU A 80 16.09 -3.66 -14.71
N ILE A 81 15.60 -4.80 -14.24
CA ILE A 81 16.43 -5.79 -13.52
C ILE A 81 17.51 -6.36 -14.45
N GLU A 82 17.17 -6.71 -15.69
CA GLU A 82 18.14 -7.24 -16.66
C GLU A 82 19.23 -6.23 -17.03
N ALA A 83 18.84 -4.99 -17.35
CA ALA A 83 19.78 -3.91 -17.63
C ALA A 83 20.71 -3.61 -16.43
N SER A 84 20.21 -3.75 -15.21
CA SER A 84 21.03 -3.55 -14.00
C SER A 84 22.09 -4.65 -13.81
N LYS A 85 21.84 -5.89 -14.26
CA LYS A 85 22.79 -7.01 -14.14
C LYS A 85 24.02 -6.82 -15.01
N GLU A 86 23.87 -6.21 -16.19
CA GLU A 86 25.00 -5.91 -17.08
C GLU A 86 25.97 -4.88 -16.48
N SER A 87 25.50 -4.06 -15.53
CA SER A 87 26.30 -3.06 -14.81
C SER A 87 27.03 -3.60 -13.57
N SER A 88 26.75 -4.84 -13.16
CA SER A 88 27.29 -5.43 -11.93
C SER A 88 28.06 -6.72 -12.22
N GLY A 89 29.30 -6.81 -11.74
CA GLY A 89 30.11 -8.02 -11.81
C GLY A 89 29.46 -9.25 -11.14
N PRO A 90 30.15 -10.42 -11.19
CA PRO A 90 29.55 -11.77 -11.26
C PRO A 90 28.90 -12.33 -9.97
N ASP A 91 28.25 -11.52 -9.14
CA ASP A 91 27.77 -11.98 -7.82
C ASP A 91 26.30 -11.65 -7.50
N THR A 92 25.44 -11.66 -8.51
CA THR A 92 23.99 -11.57 -8.30
C THR A 92 23.30 -12.82 -8.84
N ARG A 93 23.39 -13.93 -8.09
CA ARG A 93 22.52 -15.09 -8.32
C ARG A 93 21.08 -14.60 -8.26
N ALA A 94 20.39 -14.63 -9.40
CA ALA A 94 19.01 -14.25 -9.52
C ALA A 94 18.18 -15.03 -8.49
N ARG A 95 17.71 -14.35 -7.44
CA ARG A 95 16.70 -14.92 -6.56
C ARG A 95 15.40 -14.95 -7.34
N MET A 96 14.85 -16.15 -7.50
CA MET A 96 13.59 -16.37 -8.17
C MET A 96 12.51 -15.56 -7.44
N ILE A 97 12.03 -14.49 -8.07
CA ILE A 97 10.89 -13.71 -7.55
C ILE A 97 9.69 -14.63 -7.68
N ARG A 98 9.31 -15.27 -6.56
CA ARG A 98 8.06 -16.04 -6.49
C ARG A 98 6.94 -15.02 -6.40
N LEU A 99 6.45 -14.59 -7.57
CA LEU A 99 5.23 -13.80 -7.68
C LEU A 99 4.11 -14.63 -7.08
N GLN A 100 3.76 -14.34 -5.83
CA GLN A 100 2.46 -14.69 -5.33
C GLN A 100 1.49 -13.72 -5.99
N ALA A 101 0.95 -14.12 -7.14
CA ALA A 101 -0.35 -13.64 -7.53
C ALA A 101 -1.29 -14.11 -6.41
N LYS A 102 -1.52 -13.24 -5.42
CA LYS A 102 -2.73 -13.37 -4.63
C LYS A 102 -3.82 -13.26 -5.68
N ALA A 103 -4.41 -14.40 -6.04
CA ALA A 103 -5.57 -14.42 -6.90
C ALA A 103 -6.47 -13.30 -6.38
N ALA A 104 -6.76 -12.34 -7.25
CA ALA A 104 -7.83 -11.42 -6.97
C ALA A 104 -9.00 -12.31 -6.52
N PRO A 105 -9.62 -12.06 -5.35
CA PRO A 105 -10.85 -12.76 -5.00
C PRO A 105 -11.72 -12.66 -6.25
N GLY A 106 -12.04 -13.83 -6.83
CA GLY A 106 -12.43 -13.95 -8.23
C GLY A 106 -13.43 -12.88 -8.58
N THR A 107 -13.15 -12.12 -9.64
CA THR A 107 -13.88 -10.94 -10.13
C THR A 107 -15.13 -10.65 -9.31
N LEU A 108 -14.93 -10.09 -8.12
CA LEU A 108 -15.98 -9.26 -7.55
C LEU A 108 -16.09 -8.16 -8.59
N VAL A 109 -17.22 -8.13 -9.30
CA VAL A 109 -17.62 -6.99 -10.12
C VAL A 109 -17.20 -5.77 -9.32
N LEU A 110 -16.14 -5.09 -9.76
CA LEU A 110 -15.61 -3.95 -9.03
C LEU A 110 -16.73 -2.93 -9.17
N ARG A 111 -17.60 -2.88 -8.15
CA ARG A 111 -18.66 -1.89 -8.10
C ARG A 111 -17.93 -0.57 -8.17
N ASP A 112 -18.32 0.27 -9.10
CA ASP A 112 -17.83 1.63 -9.21
C ASP A 112 -17.63 2.24 -7.81
N LEU A 113 -16.36 2.33 -7.39
CA LEU A 113 -15.97 2.83 -6.08
C LEU A 113 -15.79 4.35 -6.11
N SER A 114 -16.10 5.02 -7.23
CA SER A 114 -16.03 6.49 -7.34
C SER A 114 -16.92 7.18 -6.30
N ASN A 115 -17.92 6.48 -5.77
CA ASN A 115 -18.81 6.96 -4.71
C ASN A 115 -18.45 6.44 -3.31
N LEU A 116 -17.33 5.73 -3.14
CA LEU A 116 -16.90 5.23 -1.84
C LEU A 116 -16.22 6.36 -1.06
N ILE A 117 -16.85 6.76 0.04
CA ILE A 117 -16.30 7.75 0.97
C ILE A 117 -15.60 6.98 2.10
N VAL A 118 -14.33 7.29 2.33
CA VAL A 118 -13.54 6.77 3.46
C VAL A 118 -13.35 7.88 4.47
N GLU A 119 -13.90 7.69 5.68
CA GLU A 119 -13.82 8.67 6.77
C GLU A 119 -13.03 8.07 7.95
N PRO A 120 -12.03 8.77 8.49
CA PRO A 120 -11.38 8.35 9.72
C PRO A 120 -12.37 8.46 10.88
N VAL A 121 -12.39 7.42 11.72
CA VAL A 121 -13.21 7.37 12.93
C VAL A 121 -12.41 6.72 14.05
N THR A 122 -12.44 7.32 15.23
CA THR A 122 -11.86 6.77 16.45
C THR A 122 -12.97 6.38 17.39
N LEU A 123 -13.00 5.10 17.78
CA LEU A 123 -13.91 4.60 18.80
C LEU A 123 -13.15 4.51 20.11
N VAL A 124 -13.68 5.16 21.15
CA VAL A 124 -13.11 5.09 22.48
C VAL A 124 -14.10 4.38 23.39
N ALA A 125 -13.65 3.24 23.92
CA ALA A 125 -14.39 2.42 24.86
C ALA A 125 -13.57 2.23 26.13
N GLY A 126 -14.26 2.08 27.26
CA GLY A 126 -13.64 1.80 28.54
C GLY A 126 -14.59 0.99 29.42
N PRO A 127 -14.08 0.28 30.45
CA PRO A 127 -14.90 -0.51 31.34
C PRO A 127 -16.00 0.35 31.98
N ASP A 128 -17.24 -0.14 31.95
CA ASP A 128 -18.46 0.48 32.49
C ASP A 128 -18.79 1.89 31.96
N LYS A 129 -18.22 2.29 30.82
CA LYS A 129 -18.54 3.56 30.15
C LYS A 129 -19.20 3.33 28.80
N LYS A 130 -20.21 4.14 28.51
CA LYS A 130 -20.80 4.17 27.17
C LYS A 130 -19.70 4.56 26.17
N PRO A 131 -19.49 3.79 25.08
CA PRO A 131 -18.52 4.13 24.05
C PRO A 131 -18.84 5.49 23.43
N PHE A 132 -17.80 6.24 23.07
CA PHE A 132 -17.96 7.49 22.32
C PHE A 132 -17.17 7.45 21.01
N VAL A 133 -17.71 8.14 20.01
CA VAL A 133 -17.24 8.14 18.64
C VAL A 133 -16.65 9.52 18.34
N LEU A 134 -15.42 9.56 17.85
CA LEU A 134 -14.76 10.76 17.36
C LEU A 134 -14.67 10.68 15.84
N THR A 135 -15.29 11.63 15.15
CA THR A 135 -15.29 11.73 13.69
C THR A 135 -15.58 13.17 13.25
N HIS A 136 -15.12 13.53 12.06
CA HIS A 136 -15.47 14.80 11.43
C HIS A 136 -16.81 14.77 10.69
N ASN A 137 -17.41 13.57 10.51
CA ASN A 137 -18.65 13.40 9.78
C ASN A 137 -19.87 13.32 10.73
N PRO A 138 -20.78 14.33 10.74
CA PRO A 138 -21.90 14.38 11.66
C PRO A 138 -22.96 13.30 11.40
N GLU A 139 -23.09 12.81 10.16
CA GLU A 139 -24.00 11.70 9.86
C GLU A 139 -23.47 10.38 10.42
N LEU A 140 -22.15 10.15 10.28
CA LEU A 140 -21.48 8.98 10.85
C LEU A 140 -21.57 8.97 12.37
N LEU A 141 -21.35 10.13 13.02
CA LEU A 141 -21.50 10.28 14.46
C LEU A 141 -22.91 9.88 14.94
N ARG A 142 -23.96 10.34 14.23
CA ARG A 142 -25.35 10.01 14.56
C ARG A 142 -25.66 8.53 14.36
N SER A 143 -25.15 7.94 13.27
CA SER A 143 -25.35 6.54 12.94
C SER A 143 -24.67 5.60 13.94
N LEU A 144 -23.44 5.91 14.37
CA LEU A 144 -22.71 5.10 15.35
C LEU A 144 -23.15 5.40 16.78
N GLY A 145 -23.59 6.62 17.09
CA GLY A 145 -24.07 6.99 18.43
C GLY A 145 -25.40 6.32 18.82
N SER A 146 -26.18 5.85 17.84
CA SER A 146 -27.41 5.07 18.05
C SER A 146 -27.19 3.56 18.02
N ALA A 147 -25.97 3.10 17.74
CA ALA A 147 -25.63 1.69 17.70
C ALA A 147 -25.57 1.09 19.12
N ASN A 148 -26.35 0.04 19.34
CA ASN A 148 -26.19 -0.81 20.52
C ASN A 148 -25.06 -1.79 20.29
N ASP A 149 -24.16 -1.90 21.28
CA ASP A 149 -23.08 -2.90 21.30
C ASP A 149 -22.12 -2.83 20.10
N LEU A 150 -21.73 -1.61 19.71
CA LEU A 150 -20.77 -1.36 18.63
C LEU A 150 -19.42 -2.05 18.87
N ILE A 151 -18.92 -1.94 20.09
CA ILE A 151 -17.58 -2.43 20.46
C ILE A 151 -17.55 -3.96 20.51
N GLY A 152 -18.55 -4.59 21.14
CA GLY A 152 -18.63 -6.05 21.20
C GLY A 152 -18.70 -6.69 19.81
N LYS A 153 -19.48 -6.09 18.90
CA LYS A 153 -19.55 -6.56 17.49
C LYS A 153 -18.25 -6.36 16.73
N MET A 154 -17.52 -5.27 16.97
CA MET A 154 -16.22 -5.07 16.34
C MET A 154 -15.17 -6.06 16.84
N GLU A 155 -15.20 -6.40 18.14
CA GLU A 155 -14.30 -7.40 18.71
C GLU A 155 -14.62 -8.82 18.23
N SER A 156 -15.91 -9.16 18.03
CA SER A 156 -16.30 -10.49 17.56
C SER A 156 -16.12 -10.69 16.05
N ASP A 157 -16.52 -9.70 15.25
CA ASP A 157 -16.69 -9.87 13.80
C ASP A 157 -15.60 -9.14 13.00
N GLY A 158 -14.73 -8.37 13.67
CA GLY A 158 -13.67 -7.56 13.05
C GLY A 158 -14.17 -6.41 12.17
N SER A 159 -15.49 -6.26 12.03
CA SER A 159 -16.12 -5.18 11.28
C SER A 159 -17.53 -4.93 11.79
N TYR A 160 -18.00 -3.69 11.64
CA TYR A 160 -19.37 -3.32 12.00
C TYR A 160 -20.03 -2.61 10.83
N GLN A 161 -21.25 -3.03 10.47
CA GLN A 161 -22.00 -2.43 9.38
C GLN A 161 -23.32 -1.84 9.90
N ASN A 162 -23.55 -0.56 9.61
CA ASN A 162 -24.79 0.13 9.92
C ASN A 162 -25.22 1.00 8.72
N GLY A 163 -26.29 0.56 8.05
CA GLY A 163 -26.79 1.21 6.84
C GLY A 163 -25.72 1.24 5.74
N ARG A 164 -25.34 2.45 5.31
CA ARG A 164 -24.34 2.69 4.27
C ARG A 164 -22.90 2.68 4.78
N TRP A 165 -22.70 2.67 6.09
CA TRP A 165 -21.37 2.74 6.69
C TRP A 165 -20.87 1.36 7.08
N ARG A 166 -19.62 1.09 6.74
CA ARG A 166 -18.88 -0.08 7.21
C ARG A 166 -17.63 0.39 7.94
N ILE A 167 -17.54 0.01 9.22
CA ILE A 167 -16.38 0.25 10.07
C ILE A 167 -15.46 -0.95 9.96
N LEU A 168 -14.18 -0.67 9.74
CA LEU A 168 -13.12 -1.66 9.69
C LEU A 168 -12.06 -1.26 10.72
N GLN A 169 -11.51 -2.25 11.43
CA GLN A 169 -10.37 -2.02 12.30
C GLN A 169 -9.09 -2.02 11.46
N CYS A 170 -8.37 -0.89 11.45
CA CYS A 170 -7.02 -0.82 10.90
C CYS A 170 -6.06 -1.44 11.92
N ALA A 171 -5.42 -2.55 11.55
CA ALA A 171 -4.38 -3.22 12.33
C ALA A 171 -3.02 -2.54 12.20
#